data_AF-A0A7H0G1J8-F1
#
_entry.id   AF-A0A7H0G1J8-F1
#
_cell.length_a   1.000
_cell.length_b   1.000
_cell.length_c   1.000
_cell.angle_alpha   90.00
_cell.angle_beta   90.00
_cell.angle_gamma   90.00
#
_symmetry.space_group_name_H-M   'P 1'
#
loop_
_entity.id
_entity.type
_entity.pdbx_description
1 polymer ?
#
loop_
_entity_poly.entity_id
_entity_poly.type
_entity_poly.pdbx_seq_one_letter_code
_entity_poly.pdbx_strand_id
1 'polypeptide(L)'
;MFMYHAWGSQNAWLRQIATRNYLYLHPATGAKYGLDDEDWINVTSHQGTITVQAKFAANVQPDTVWTWNAIGKRRGAWRLGKDAPEGQKGFLLNHLISDITPRGDYFNADPVTGQAAWFDLRVRITKAEDPAQQSAPQFAALNMGAADDRPLRYGAGFRAKRAEAENQRDRAKRAEAENQHDRAARAEAARNKKESA
;
A
#
# COMPACT_ATOMS: atom_id res chain seq x y z
N MET A 1 7.46 -1.00 10.57
CA MET A 1 7.39 -1.23 9.11
C MET A 1 5.92 -1.31 8.72
N PHE A 2 5.39 -0.43 7.87
CA PHE A 2 3.96 -0.47 7.49
C PHE A 2 3.68 -1.39 6.28
N MET A 3 4.70 -1.77 5.51
CA MET A 3 4.55 -2.61 4.30
C MET A 3 5.56 -3.76 4.28
N TYR A 4 5.19 -4.88 3.65
CA TYR A 4 6.10 -6.01 3.40
C TYR A 4 6.50 -6.04 1.92
N HIS A 5 7.68 -5.51 1.62
CA HIS A 5 8.23 -5.38 0.27
C HIS A 5 7.17 -4.88 -0.74
N ALA A 6 7.19 -5.45 -1.94
CA ALA A 6 6.24 -5.13 -2.98
C ALA A 6 4.80 -5.44 -2.53
N TRP A 7 4.59 -6.55 -1.80
CA TRP A 7 3.25 -7.11 -1.54
C TRP A 7 2.34 -6.17 -0.76
N GLY A 8 2.91 -5.31 0.09
CA GLY A 8 2.14 -4.29 0.82
C GLY A 8 1.33 -3.37 -0.09
N SER A 9 1.79 -3.12 -1.33
CA SER A 9 1.08 -2.25 -2.28
C SER A 9 -0.20 -2.88 -2.86
N GLN A 10 -0.55 -4.13 -2.53
CA GLN A 10 -1.87 -4.70 -2.84
C GLN A 10 -2.91 -4.44 -1.75
N ASN A 11 -2.47 -4.09 -0.54
CA ASN A 11 -3.37 -3.81 0.56
C ASN A 11 -3.92 -2.38 0.44
N ALA A 12 -5.20 -2.27 0.09
CA ALA A 12 -5.85 -0.98 -0.13
C ALA A 12 -5.92 -0.07 1.10
N TRP A 13 -5.84 -0.61 2.33
CA TRP A 13 -5.72 0.22 3.53
C TRP A 13 -4.31 0.80 3.67
N LEU A 14 -3.28 -0.02 3.48
CA LEU A 14 -1.88 0.44 3.51
C LEU A 14 -1.58 1.48 2.42
N ARG A 15 -2.21 1.36 1.26
CA ARG A 15 -2.11 2.36 0.18
C ARG A 15 -2.62 3.74 0.61
N GLN A 16 -3.51 3.86 1.59
CA GLN A 16 -3.91 5.18 2.11
C GLN A 16 -2.79 5.86 2.90
N ILE A 17 -1.83 5.10 3.41
CA ILE A 17 -0.68 5.61 4.16
C ILE A 17 0.43 6.04 3.20
N ALA A 18 0.77 5.19 2.23
CA ALA A 18 1.78 5.51 1.22
C ALA A 18 1.55 4.76 -0.09
N THR A 19 1.31 5.50 -1.17
CA THR A 19 1.25 5.03 -2.57
C THR A 19 2.49 5.41 -3.38
N ARG A 20 3.43 6.15 -2.79
CA ARG A 20 4.66 6.61 -3.45
C ARG A 20 5.79 6.71 -2.45
N ASN A 21 7.02 6.65 -2.95
CA ASN A 21 8.22 6.94 -2.19
C ASN A 21 8.85 8.29 -2.60
N TYR A 22 9.67 8.81 -1.70
CA TYR A 22 10.59 9.93 -1.93
C TYR A 22 12.02 9.44 -1.74
N LEU A 23 12.99 10.12 -2.34
CA LEU A 23 14.38 9.97 -1.91
C LEU A 23 14.63 10.90 -0.73
N TYR A 24 14.82 10.33 0.45
CA TYR A 24 15.07 11.10 1.65
C TYR A 24 16.54 11.50 1.73
N LEU A 25 16.77 12.79 1.99
CA LEU A 25 18.08 13.39 2.16
C LEU A 25 18.06 14.37 3.33
N HIS A 26 19.21 14.61 3.94
CA HIS A 26 19.33 15.60 4.99
C HIS A 26 19.21 17.04 4.41
N PRO A 27 18.56 18.00 5.11
CA PRO A 27 18.42 19.38 4.61
C PRO A 27 19.75 20.06 4.26
N ALA A 28 20.81 19.85 5.07
CA ALA A 28 22.15 20.40 4.77
C ALA A 28 22.74 19.84 3.47
N THR A 29 22.41 18.60 3.12
CA THR A 29 22.80 17.98 1.84
C THR A 29 22.03 18.63 0.71
N GLY A 30 20.71 18.85 0.88
CA GLY A 30 19.90 19.62 -0.06
C GLY A 30 20.50 21.00 -0.35
N ALA A 31 20.79 21.78 0.70
CA ALA A 31 21.40 23.10 0.57
C ALA A 31 22.76 23.07 -0.17
N LYS A 32 23.62 22.08 0.14
CA LYS A 32 24.91 21.89 -0.53
C LYS A 32 24.77 21.70 -2.05
N TYR A 33 23.70 21.04 -2.50
CA TYR A 33 23.44 20.77 -3.91
C TYR A 33 22.43 21.73 -4.56
N GLY A 34 22.04 22.81 -3.87
CA GLY A 34 21.08 23.80 -4.38
C GLY A 34 19.68 23.21 -4.61
N LEU A 35 19.26 22.29 -3.75
CA LEU A 35 17.94 21.64 -3.78
C LEU A 35 17.03 22.24 -2.72
N ASP A 36 15.74 22.31 -3.02
CA ASP A 36 14.65 22.61 -2.10
C ASP A 36 13.90 21.33 -1.67
N ASP A 37 13.10 21.40 -0.60
CA ASP A 37 12.26 20.27 -0.22
C ASP A 37 11.25 19.97 -1.34
N GLU A 38 11.04 18.69 -1.61
CA GLU A 38 10.16 18.21 -2.68
C GLU A 38 10.59 18.54 -4.11
N ASP A 39 11.84 18.96 -4.33
CA ASP A 39 12.42 19.09 -5.67
C ASP A 39 12.48 17.75 -6.42
N TRP A 40 12.41 17.84 -7.74
CA TRP A 40 12.78 16.73 -8.62
C TRP A 40 14.27 16.74 -8.89
N ILE A 41 14.89 15.57 -8.76
CA ILE A 41 16.33 15.39 -8.88
C ILE A 41 16.66 14.20 -9.77
N ASN A 42 17.81 14.30 -10.44
CA ASN A 42 18.45 13.16 -11.08
C ASN A 42 19.39 12.50 -10.07
N VAL A 43 19.31 11.17 -9.99
CA VAL A 43 20.18 10.33 -9.16
C VAL A 43 20.92 9.39 -10.10
N THR A 44 22.23 9.51 -10.14
CA THR A 44 23.07 8.78 -11.09
C THR A 44 24.05 7.90 -10.34
N SER A 45 24.14 6.63 -10.73
CA SER A 45 25.24 5.72 -10.37
C SER A 45 26.10 5.41 -11.58
N HIS A 46 27.05 4.49 -11.44
CA HIS A 46 27.79 3.95 -12.58
C HIS A 46 26.92 3.14 -13.54
N GLN A 47 25.76 2.64 -13.09
CA GLN A 47 24.89 1.77 -13.88
C GLN A 47 23.84 2.55 -14.69
N GLY A 48 23.38 3.69 -14.17
CA GLY A 48 22.29 4.43 -14.81
C GLY A 48 21.91 5.69 -14.06
N THR A 49 20.85 6.33 -14.55
CA THR A 49 20.25 7.51 -13.93
C THR A 49 18.74 7.31 -13.79
N ILE A 50 18.20 7.75 -12.65
CA ILE A 50 16.76 7.85 -12.39
C ILE A 50 16.40 9.30 -12.07
N THR A 51 15.16 9.68 -12.33
CA THR A 51 14.61 10.96 -11.90
C THR A 51 13.56 10.70 -10.82
N VAL A 52 13.69 11.35 -9.67
CA VAL A 52 12.87 11.08 -8.48
C VAL A 52 12.55 12.37 -7.75
N GLN A 53 11.50 12.36 -6.92
CA GLN A 53 11.24 13.49 -6.02
C GLN A 53 12.00 13.29 -4.70
N ALA A 54 12.75 14.31 -4.33
CA ALA A 54 13.52 14.42 -3.11
C ALA A 54 12.59 14.79 -1.93
N LYS A 55 12.93 14.40 -0.69
CA LYS A 55 12.26 14.92 0.50
C LYS A 55 13.24 15.09 1.65
N PHE A 56 13.23 16.25 2.28
CA PHE A 56 14.11 16.56 3.39
C PHE A 56 13.66 15.86 4.66
N ALA A 57 14.63 15.28 5.34
CA ALA A 57 14.42 14.58 6.60
C ALA A 57 15.66 14.76 7.48
N ALA A 58 15.54 15.54 8.55
CA ALA A 58 16.67 15.88 9.44
C ALA A 58 17.23 14.68 10.22
N ASN A 59 16.48 13.58 10.28
CA ASN A 59 16.94 12.31 10.85
C ASN A 59 17.73 11.43 9.85
N VAL A 60 18.08 11.96 8.67
CA VAL A 60 18.95 11.29 7.69
C VAL A 60 20.39 11.68 7.92
N GLN A 61 21.30 10.71 7.88
CA GLN A 61 22.73 10.96 7.96
C GLN A 61 23.16 11.78 6.71
N PRO A 62 23.88 12.92 6.84
CA PRO A 62 24.10 13.86 5.74
C PRO A 62 24.76 13.36 4.45
N ASP A 63 25.61 12.34 4.50
CA ASP A 63 26.25 11.71 3.33
C ASP A 63 25.52 10.47 2.82
N THR A 64 24.33 10.18 3.35
CA THR A 64 23.47 9.10 2.87
C THR A 64 22.18 9.62 2.27
N VAL A 65 21.59 8.79 1.42
CA VAL A 65 20.20 8.91 0.99
C VAL A 65 19.50 7.58 1.21
N TRP A 66 18.19 7.60 1.40
CA TRP A 66 17.43 6.35 1.50
C TRP A 66 16.02 6.51 0.97
N THR A 67 15.38 5.38 0.65
CA THR A 67 13.99 5.33 0.25
C THR A 67 13.35 4.02 0.69
N TRP A 68 12.02 3.99 0.71
CA TRP A 68 11.27 2.76 0.93
C TRP A 68 11.34 1.87 -0.32
N ASN A 69 11.85 0.64 -0.15
CA ASN A 69 12.00 -0.31 -1.25
C ASN A 69 10.64 -0.77 -1.83
N ALA A 70 10.64 -1.11 -3.12
CA ALA A 70 9.57 -1.87 -3.80
C ALA A 70 8.19 -1.19 -3.94
N ILE A 71 8.10 0.14 -3.76
CA ILE A 71 6.88 0.90 -4.00
C ILE A 71 6.65 1.14 -5.50
N GLY A 72 7.69 1.58 -6.24
CA GLY A 72 7.58 1.87 -7.67
C GLY A 72 7.05 0.68 -8.48
N LYS A 73 6.05 0.91 -9.33
CA LYS A 73 5.45 -0.10 -10.21
C LYS A 73 5.42 0.39 -11.65
N ARG A 74 5.48 -0.54 -12.60
CA ARG A 74 5.08 -0.22 -13.97
C ARG A 74 3.59 0.15 -13.99
N ARG A 75 3.22 1.21 -14.71
CA ARG A 75 1.83 1.67 -14.82
C ARG A 75 0.90 0.54 -15.28
N GLY A 76 -0.24 0.36 -14.62
CA GLY A 76 -1.19 -0.74 -14.87
C GLY A 76 -0.81 -2.09 -14.26
N ALA A 77 0.37 -2.23 -13.65
CA ALA A 77 0.70 -3.44 -12.91
C ALA A 77 -0.27 -3.64 -11.75
N TRP A 78 -0.54 -4.91 -11.44
CA TRP A 78 -1.37 -5.33 -10.30
C TRP A 78 -2.80 -4.81 -10.34
N ARG A 79 -3.30 -4.50 -11.56
CA ARG A 79 -4.61 -3.90 -11.78
C ARG A 79 -4.81 -2.58 -11.04
N LEU A 80 -3.73 -1.85 -10.78
CA LEU A 80 -3.80 -0.47 -10.34
C LEU A 80 -4.16 0.44 -11.53
N GLY A 81 -4.79 1.59 -11.24
CA GLY A 81 -5.01 2.65 -12.22
C GLY A 81 -3.72 3.02 -12.96
N LYS A 82 -3.83 3.39 -14.24
CA LYS A 82 -2.67 3.80 -15.04
C LYS A 82 -2.08 5.14 -14.59
N ASP A 83 -2.81 5.84 -13.74
CA ASP A 83 -2.51 7.10 -13.07
C ASP A 83 -2.24 6.92 -11.57
N ALA A 84 -2.20 5.67 -11.07
CA ALA A 84 -1.86 5.39 -9.69
C ALA A 84 -0.47 5.98 -9.33
N PRO A 85 -0.32 6.61 -8.14
CA PRO A 85 0.95 7.24 -7.76
C PRO A 85 2.14 6.28 -7.75
N GLU A 86 1.90 4.99 -7.48
CA GLU A 86 2.91 3.94 -7.51
C GLU A 86 3.62 3.84 -8.87
N GLY A 87 2.89 4.15 -9.96
CA GLY A 87 3.43 4.11 -11.32
C GLY A 87 3.77 5.46 -11.94
N GLN A 88 3.20 6.56 -11.42
CA GLN A 88 3.55 7.89 -11.90
C GLN A 88 4.73 8.50 -11.14
N LYS A 89 4.77 8.37 -9.82
CA LYS A 89 5.75 9.04 -8.94
C LYS A 89 6.62 8.06 -8.17
N GLY A 90 6.16 6.82 -7.97
CA GLY A 90 6.95 5.76 -7.37
C GLY A 90 8.15 5.38 -8.23
N PHE A 91 9.25 4.98 -7.60
CA PHE A 91 10.48 4.60 -8.28
C PHE A 91 11.20 3.46 -7.56
N LEU A 92 12.17 2.85 -8.25
CA LEU A 92 13.02 1.79 -7.71
C LEU A 92 14.49 2.18 -7.87
N LEU A 93 15.28 2.03 -6.79
CA LEU A 93 16.74 2.20 -6.85
C LEU A 93 17.41 1.10 -7.67
N ASN A 94 16.72 0.00 -7.95
CA ASN A 94 17.23 -1.14 -8.72
C ASN A 94 17.79 -0.73 -10.10
N HIS A 95 17.30 0.36 -10.71
CA HIS A 95 17.86 0.88 -11.96
C HIS A 95 19.28 1.45 -11.83
N LEU A 96 19.74 1.69 -10.61
CA LEU A 96 21.07 2.21 -10.28
C LEU A 96 22.04 1.11 -9.82
N ILE A 97 21.57 -0.11 -9.61
CA ILE A 97 22.36 -1.21 -9.05
C ILE A 97 22.79 -2.13 -10.19
N SER A 98 24.09 -2.39 -10.29
CA SER A 98 24.63 -3.39 -11.21
C SER A 98 24.72 -4.76 -10.52
N ASP A 99 24.39 -5.82 -11.25
CA ASP A 99 24.57 -7.22 -10.81
C ASP A 99 26.03 -7.67 -10.94
N ILE A 100 26.89 -6.89 -11.61
CA ILE A 100 28.33 -7.11 -11.75
C ILE A 100 29.12 -5.94 -11.17
N THR A 101 30.33 -6.21 -10.68
CA THR A 101 31.23 -5.16 -10.20
C THR A 101 31.60 -4.20 -11.35
N PRO A 102 32.02 -2.95 -11.07
CA PRO A 102 32.40 -2.00 -12.12
C PRO A 102 33.54 -2.48 -13.05
N ARG A 103 34.38 -3.43 -12.59
CA ARG A 103 35.45 -4.03 -13.39
C ARG A 103 34.93 -5.16 -14.31
N GLY A 104 33.71 -5.66 -14.05
CA GLY A 104 33.02 -6.67 -14.86
C GLY A 104 33.51 -8.11 -14.67
N ASP A 105 34.37 -8.35 -13.68
CA ASP A 105 35.04 -9.64 -13.44
C ASP A 105 34.34 -10.50 -12.38
N TYR A 106 33.44 -9.91 -11.58
CA TYR A 106 32.70 -10.61 -10.52
C TYR A 106 31.24 -10.16 -10.46
N PHE A 107 30.39 -11.03 -9.91
CA PHE A 107 29.04 -10.65 -9.48
C PHE A 107 29.13 -9.68 -8.31
N ASN A 108 28.19 -8.73 -8.24
CA ASN A 108 28.05 -7.80 -7.12
C ASN A 108 27.35 -8.48 -5.93
N ALA A 109 27.99 -9.51 -5.39
CA ALA A 109 27.49 -10.36 -4.32
C ALA A 109 28.63 -10.88 -3.44
N ASP A 110 28.30 -11.23 -2.21
CA ASP A 110 29.19 -11.96 -1.30
C ASP A 110 29.61 -13.30 -1.95
N PRO A 111 30.91 -13.56 -2.15
CA PRO A 111 31.39 -14.77 -2.82
C PRO A 111 31.16 -16.07 -2.03
N VAL A 112 30.83 -15.98 -0.74
CA VAL A 112 30.57 -17.15 0.13
C VAL A 112 29.07 -17.42 0.21
N THR A 113 28.27 -16.40 0.53
CA THR A 113 26.82 -16.57 0.78
C THR A 113 25.97 -16.34 -0.46
N GLY A 114 26.48 -15.67 -1.49
CA GLY A 114 25.72 -15.22 -2.65
C GLY A 114 24.81 -14.03 -2.37
N GLN A 115 24.87 -13.43 -1.19
CA GLN A 115 24.03 -12.29 -0.83
C GLN A 115 24.41 -11.05 -1.65
N ALA A 116 23.43 -10.39 -2.25
CA ALA A 116 23.66 -9.21 -3.07
C ALA A 116 24.19 -8.02 -2.23
N ALA A 117 25.24 -7.36 -2.74
CA ALA A 117 25.89 -6.21 -2.11
C ALA A 117 25.31 -4.90 -2.67
N TRP A 118 24.20 -4.44 -2.09
CA TRP A 118 23.47 -3.25 -2.57
C TRP A 118 23.72 -1.99 -1.75
N PHE A 119 24.23 -2.11 -0.53
CA PHE A 119 24.37 -0.98 0.43
C PHE A 119 25.61 -0.12 0.18
N ASP A 120 26.53 -0.60 -0.65
CA ASP A 120 27.74 0.04 -1.12
C ASP A 120 27.53 0.86 -2.40
N LEU A 121 26.29 0.95 -2.90
CA LEU A 121 25.91 1.80 -4.01
C LEU A 121 26.24 3.27 -3.72
N ARG A 122 27.11 3.85 -4.56
CA ARG A 122 27.37 5.30 -4.58
C ARG A 122 26.58 5.97 -5.68
N VAL A 123 26.04 7.14 -5.35
CA VAL A 123 25.26 7.96 -6.27
C VAL A 123 25.74 9.41 -6.25
N ARG A 124 25.50 10.12 -7.35
CA ARG A 124 25.54 11.58 -7.45
C ARG A 124 24.12 12.08 -7.62
N ILE A 125 23.81 13.21 -6.99
CA ILE A 125 22.51 13.91 -7.14
C ILE A 125 22.70 15.25 -7.83
N THR A 126 21.76 15.62 -8.70
CA THR A 126 21.66 16.95 -9.31
C THR A 126 20.19 17.35 -9.41
N LYS A 127 19.89 18.65 -9.44
CA LYS A 127 18.54 19.11 -9.76
C LYS A 127 18.13 18.59 -11.15
N ALA A 128 16.87 18.19 -11.33
CA ALA A 128 16.36 17.79 -12.64
C ALA A 128 16.12 19.03 -13.51
N GLU A 129 16.36 18.90 -14.82
CA GLU A 129 15.97 19.91 -15.80
C GLU A 129 14.46 19.78 -16.05
N ASP A 130 13.73 20.89 -15.92
CA ASP A 130 12.27 21.00 -15.85
C ASP A 130 11.61 20.36 -14.59
N PRO A 131 10.47 20.92 -14.11
CA PRO A 131 9.71 20.31 -13.03
C PRO A 131 9.08 19.01 -13.54
N ALA A 132 9.84 17.91 -13.47
CA ALA A 132 9.34 16.58 -13.74
C ALA A 132 8.07 16.36 -12.93
N GLN A 133 7.03 15.77 -13.53
CA GLN A 133 5.79 15.45 -12.81
C GLN A 133 5.68 13.95 -12.51
N GLN A 134 6.64 13.19 -13.01
CA GLN A 134 6.70 11.73 -12.94
C GLN A 134 8.14 11.27 -12.72
N SER A 135 8.30 10.13 -12.06
CA SER A 135 9.61 9.47 -11.91
C SER A 135 10.12 8.95 -13.25
N ALA A 136 11.42 8.76 -13.39
CA ALA A 136 12.02 8.12 -14.56
C ALA A 136 12.95 6.97 -14.13
N PRO A 137 13.07 5.88 -14.92
CA PRO A 137 12.46 5.67 -16.24
C PRO A 137 10.95 5.38 -16.21
N GLN A 138 10.26 5.74 -17.28
CA GLN A 138 8.86 5.36 -17.53
C GLN A 138 8.78 4.34 -18.66
N PHE A 139 7.86 3.39 -18.52
CA PHE A 139 7.60 2.36 -19.52
C PHE A 139 6.13 2.41 -19.95
N ALA A 140 5.86 1.90 -21.16
CA ALA A 140 4.49 1.75 -21.64
C ALA A 140 3.63 0.98 -20.62
N ALA A 141 2.42 1.47 -20.35
CA ALA A 141 1.53 0.86 -19.35
C ALA A 141 1.17 -0.59 -19.74
N LEU A 142 1.06 -1.46 -18.73
CA LEU A 142 0.58 -2.83 -18.92
C LEU A 142 -0.94 -2.83 -19.14
N ASN A 143 -1.41 -3.73 -19.99
CA ASN A 143 -2.84 -3.97 -20.19
C ASN A 143 -3.32 -5.11 -19.27
N MET A 144 -3.83 -4.74 -18.09
CA MET A 144 -4.30 -5.70 -17.06
C MET A 144 -5.82 -5.64 -16.83
N GLY A 145 -6.56 -4.93 -17.70
CA GLY A 145 -7.98 -4.60 -17.52
C GLY A 145 -8.19 -3.26 -16.81
N ALA A 146 -9.46 -2.93 -16.52
CA ALA A 146 -9.82 -1.74 -15.77
C ALA A 146 -9.64 -1.97 -14.25
N ALA A 147 -9.05 -1.00 -13.56
CA ALA A 147 -9.04 -0.96 -12.11
C ALA A 147 -10.45 -0.61 -11.60
N ASP A 148 -10.85 -1.19 -10.47
CA ASP A 148 -12.09 -0.83 -9.77
C ASP A 148 -11.75 0.08 -8.60
N ASP A 149 -12.03 1.38 -8.75
CA ASP A 149 -11.73 2.39 -7.74
C ASP A 149 -12.88 2.59 -6.73
N ARG A 150 -13.89 1.72 -6.74
CA ARG A 150 -14.97 1.79 -5.75
C ARG A 150 -14.42 1.53 -4.35
N PRO A 151 -14.90 2.26 -3.32
CA PRO A 151 -14.47 2.03 -1.95
C PRO A 151 -14.68 0.58 -1.53
N LEU A 152 -13.64 -0.06 -1.00
CA LEU A 152 -13.76 -1.41 -0.48
C LEU A 152 -14.74 -1.44 0.69
N ARG A 153 -15.77 -2.29 0.56
CA ARG A 153 -16.77 -2.55 1.60
C ARG A 153 -16.54 -3.90 2.27
N TYR A 154 -15.29 -4.17 2.65
CA TYR A 154 -14.95 -5.42 3.33
C TYR A 154 -15.81 -5.59 4.59
N GLY A 155 -16.40 -6.78 4.72
CA GLY A 155 -17.28 -7.14 5.82
C GLY A 155 -18.69 -6.56 5.79
N ALA A 156 -19.08 -5.77 4.77
CA ALA A 156 -20.47 -5.30 4.65
C ALA A 156 -21.46 -6.46 4.53
N GLY A 157 -21.14 -7.48 3.73
CA GLY A 157 -21.96 -8.69 3.61
C GLY A 157 -22.04 -9.51 4.91
N PHE A 158 -20.95 -9.58 5.68
CA PHE A 158 -20.95 -10.27 6.98
C PHE A 158 -21.85 -9.55 7.99
N ARG A 159 -21.80 -8.22 8.03
CA ARG A 159 -22.66 -7.40 8.88
C ARG A 159 -24.14 -7.55 8.49
N ALA A 160 -24.45 -7.52 7.20
CA ALA A 160 -25.81 -7.72 6.70
C ALA A 160 -26.36 -9.09 7.09
N LYS A 161 -25.59 -10.17 6.87
CA LYS A 161 -25.98 -11.53 7.26
C LYS A 161 -26.17 -11.69 8.76
N ARG A 162 -25.32 -11.05 9.57
CA ARG A 162 -25.47 -11.06 11.03
C ARG A 162 -26.75 -10.38 11.47
N ALA A 163 -27.03 -9.18 10.94
CA ALA A 163 -28.24 -8.43 11.25
C ALA A 163 -29.51 -9.19 10.84
N GLU A 164 -29.48 -9.88 9.69
CA GLU A 164 -30.58 -10.74 9.25
C GLU A 164 -30.81 -11.92 10.22
N ALA A 165 -29.74 -12.60 10.64
CA ALA A 165 -29.82 -13.70 11.60
C ALA A 165 -30.33 -13.24 12.97
N GLU A 166 -29.92 -12.06 13.45
CA GLU A 166 -30.42 -11.44 14.68
C GLU A 166 -31.92 -11.14 14.57
N ASN A 167 -32.35 -10.52 13.47
CA ASN A 167 -33.78 -10.24 13.22
C ASN A 167 -34.63 -11.52 13.17
N GLN A 168 -34.13 -12.60 12.55
CA GLN A 168 -34.84 -13.88 12.50
C GLN A 168 -34.99 -14.50 13.91
N ARG A 169 -33.94 -14.43 14.73
CA ARG A 169 -33.99 -14.91 16.13
C ARG A 169 -34.98 -14.10 16.97
N ASP A 170 -35.01 -12.79 16.80
CA ASP A 170 -35.94 -11.93 17.55
C ASP A 170 -37.40 -12.17 17.14
N ARG A 171 -37.67 -12.38 15.85
CA ARG A 171 -38.99 -12.79 15.36
C ARG A 171 -39.42 -14.13 15.94
N ALA A 172 -38.52 -15.12 15.96
CA ALA A 172 -38.81 -16.43 16.54
C ALA A 172 -39.14 -16.34 18.04
N LYS A 173 -38.37 -15.56 18.81
CA LYS A 173 -38.65 -15.34 20.24
C LYS A 173 -40.00 -14.66 20.49
N ARG A 174 -40.37 -13.66 19.68
CA ARG A 174 -41.68 -12.99 19.79
C ARG A 174 -42.83 -13.95 19.49
N ALA A 175 -42.71 -14.72 18.41
CA ALA A 175 -43.71 -15.73 18.06
C ALA A 175 -43.85 -16.83 19.14
N GLU A 176 -42.75 -17.22 19.77
CA GLU A 176 -42.76 -18.18 20.88
C GLU A 176 -43.45 -17.59 22.12
N ALA A 177 -43.17 -16.34 22.48
CA ALA A 177 -43.80 -15.65 23.59
C ALA A 177 -45.32 -15.46 23.38
N GLU A 178 -45.73 -15.08 22.16
CA GLU A 178 -47.15 -14.99 21.78
C GLU A 178 -47.86 -16.34 21.91
N ASN A 179 -47.27 -17.42 21.40
CA ASN A 179 -47.81 -18.77 21.55
C ASN A 179 -47.91 -19.22 23.01
N GLN A 180 -46.93 -18.86 23.86
CA GLN A 180 -46.97 -19.18 25.29
C GLN A 180 -48.10 -18.42 25.99
N HIS A 181 -48.29 -17.14 25.68
CA HIS A 181 -49.38 -16.33 26.20
C HIS A 181 -50.76 -16.88 25.80
N ASP A 182 -50.95 -17.22 24.53
CA ASP A 182 -52.20 -17.81 24.04
C ASP A 182 -52.52 -19.17 24.68
N ARG A 183 -51.50 -20.00 24.91
CA ARG A 183 -51.65 -21.27 25.62
C ARG A 183 -52.07 -21.06 27.07
N ALA A 184 -51.47 -20.09 27.76
CA ALA A 184 -51.83 -19.74 29.14
C ALA A 184 -53.28 -19.26 29.23
N ALA A 185 -53.70 -18.34 28.35
CA ALA A 185 -55.06 -17.82 28.31
C ALA A 185 -56.10 -18.91 28.04
N ARG A 186 -55.82 -19.86 27.13
CA ARG A 186 -56.70 -21.01 26.87
C ARG A 186 -56.81 -21.95 28.07
N ALA A 187 -55.69 -22.20 28.76
CA ALA A 187 -55.69 -23.05 29.96
C ALA A 187 -56.50 -22.41 31.10
N GLU A 188 -56.37 -21.09 31.29
CA GLU A 188 -57.14 -20.33 32.27
C GLU A 188 -58.64 -20.34 31.95
N ALA A 189 -59.02 -20.07 30.69
CA ALA A 189 -60.42 -20.15 30.27
C ALA A 189 -61.02 -21.56 30.46
N ALA A 190 -60.24 -22.61 30.17
CA ALA A 190 -60.67 -23.99 30.39
C ALA A 190 -60.84 -24.33 31.88
N ARG A 191 -59.99 -23.77 32.74
CA ARG A 191 -60.10 -23.91 34.21
C ARG A 191 -61.36 -23.22 34.73
N ASN A 192 -61.58 -21.97 34.34
CA ASN A 192 -62.76 -21.19 34.76
C ASN A 192 -64.06 -21.88 34.32
N LYS A 193 -64.10 -22.48 33.12
CA LYS A 193 -65.26 -23.22 32.62
C LYS A 193 -65.55 -24.52 33.41
N LYS A 194 -64.53 -25.16 33.98
CA LYS A 194 -64.69 -26.33 34.87
C LYS A 194 -65.16 -25.95 36.27
N GLU A 195 -64.81 -24.77 36.76
CA GLU A 195 -65.22 -24.30 38.09
C GLU A 195 -66.65 -23.72 38.10
N SER A 196 -67.19 -23.36 36.93
CA SER A 196 -68.57 -22.84 36.76
C SER A 196 -69.63 -23.90 36.41
N ALA A 197 -69.25 -25.19 36.33
CA ALA A 197 -70.12 -26.32 35.99
C ALA A 197 -70.26 -27.26 37.19
#